data_AF-A0AAW5N5F3-F1
#
_entry.id   AF-A0AAW5N5F3-F1
#
_cell.length_a   1.000
_cell.length_b   1.000
_cell.length_c   1.000
_cell.angle_alpha   90.00
_cell.angle_beta   90.00
_cell.angle_gamma   90.00
#
_symmetry.space_group_name_H-M   'P 1'
#
loop_
_entity.id
_entity.type
_entity.pdbx_description
1 polymer ?
#
loop_
_entity_poly.entity_id
_entity_poly.type
_entity_poly.pdbx_seq_one_letter_code
_entity_poly.pdbx_strand_id
1 'polypeptide(L)' 'FLSTPEFDSLFSGYPIWATEVIGWMGLDGRTLVTKNSFRYLHTLHTMVPAPEPNLTILWSEALPIAFKKYAEQVSIVT' A
#
# COMPACT_ATOMS: atom_id res chain seq x y z
N PHE A 1 -17.75 3.76 -8.79
CA PHE A 1 -19.18 3.95 -8.48
C PHE A 1 -19.70 5.12 -9.29
N LEU A 2 -21.01 5.25 -9.50
CA LEU A 2 -21.57 6.46 -10.12
C LEU A 2 -21.60 7.58 -9.07
N SER A 3 -21.00 8.72 -9.38
CA SER A 3 -20.88 9.88 -8.48
C SER A 3 -21.61 11.10 -9.04
N THR A 4 -22.06 12.00 -8.17
CA THR A 4 -22.60 13.32 -8.58
C THR A 4 -21.47 14.34 -8.71
N PRO A 5 -21.67 15.44 -9.47
CA PRO A 5 -20.66 16.50 -9.58
C PRO A 5 -20.27 17.13 -8.23
N GLU A 6 -21.21 17.26 -7.29
CA GLU A 6 -20.95 17.79 -5.95
C GLU A 6 -20.03 16.85 -5.16
N PHE A 7 -20.25 15.53 -5.28
CA PHE A 7 -19.39 14.53 -4.67
C PHE A 7 -17.98 14.60 -5.24
N ASP A 8 -17.84 14.67 -6.57
CA ASP A 8 -16.54 14.77 -7.25
C ASP A 8 -15.79 16.07 -6.88
N SER A 9 -16.50 17.15 -6.55
CA SER A 9 -15.89 18.40 -6.08
C SER A 9 -15.28 18.29 -4.67
N LEU A 10 -15.81 17.41 -3.83
CA LEU A 10 -15.31 17.14 -2.48
C LEU A 10 -14.27 16.01 -2.48
N PHE A 11 -14.45 15.01 -3.34
CA PHE A 11 -13.63 13.80 -3.43
C PHE A 11 -13.10 13.64 -4.86
N SER A 12 -12.17 14.52 -5.23
CA SER A 12 -11.58 14.57 -6.57
C SER A 12 -10.75 13.32 -6.90
N GLY A 13 -10.67 12.97 -8.18
CA GLY A 13 -9.78 11.90 -8.68
C GLY A 13 -10.41 10.51 -8.71
N TYR A 14 -11.74 10.42 -8.62
CA TYR A 14 -12.50 9.17 -8.58
C TYR A 14 -11.98 8.15 -7.53
N PRO A 15 -11.78 8.56 -6.26
CA PRO A 15 -11.24 7.67 -5.25
C PRO A 15 -12.24 6.56 -4.89
N ILE A 16 -11.71 5.38 -4.60
CA ILE A 16 -12.49 4.25 -4.06
C ILE A 16 -12.04 3.93 -2.64
N TRP A 17 -10.79 4.26 -2.29
CA TRP A 17 -10.13 3.88 -1.05
C TRP A 17 -10.16 2.36 -0.84
N ALA A 18 -9.86 1.60 -1.88
CA ALA A 18 -9.70 0.15 -1.80
C ALA A 18 -8.39 -0.16 -1.06
N THR A 19 -8.42 0.06 0.25
CA THR A 19 -7.24 0.09 1.11
C THR A 19 -6.85 -1.30 1.54
N GLU A 20 -5.64 -1.71 1.17
CA GLU A 20 -5.02 -2.94 1.65
C GLU A 20 -3.91 -2.59 2.63
N VAL A 21 -3.92 -3.25 3.77
CA VAL A 21 -3.02 -2.98 4.89
C VAL A 21 -1.93 -4.05 4.95
N ILE A 22 -0.67 -3.65 4.79
CA ILE A 22 0.44 -4.57 4.54
C ILE A 22 1.50 -4.46 5.64
N GLY A 23 2.02 -5.61 6.08
CA GLY A 23 3.17 -5.69 6.98
C GLY A 23 2.77 -5.77 8.44
N TRP A 24 3.33 -4.91 9.30
CA TRP A 24 3.21 -4.92 10.77
C TRP A 24 3.97 -6.04 11.51
N MET A 25 3.85 -6.02 12.83
CA MET A 25 4.40 -6.96 13.79
C MET A 25 3.26 -7.57 14.62
N GLY A 26 3.25 -8.88 14.79
CA GLY A 26 2.32 -9.56 15.69
C GLY A 26 2.55 -9.11 17.13
N LEU A 27 1.53 -9.25 17.97
CA LEU A 27 1.64 -8.99 19.41
C LEU A 27 2.65 -9.92 20.10
N ASP A 28 2.99 -11.03 19.45
CA ASP A 28 4.02 -11.99 19.87
C ASP A 28 5.45 -11.60 19.43
N GLY A 29 5.61 -10.44 18.78
CA GLY A 29 6.90 -9.90 18.33
C GLY A 29 7.38 -10.44 16.97
N ARG A 30 6.69 -11.41 16.35
CA ARG A 30 7.04 -11.88 15.01
C ARG A 30 6.54 -10.91 13.95
N THR A 31 7.23 -10.82 12.81
CA THR A 31 6.73 -10.01 11.71
C THR A 31 5.50 -10.65 11.06
N LEU A 32 4.54 -9.81 10.64
CA LEU A 32 3.42 -10.21 9.80
C LEU A 32 3.72 -10.00 8.30
N VAL A 33 4.94 -9.54 7.96
CA VAL A 33 5.41 -9.50 6.58
C VAL A 33 5.48 -10.92 6.03
N THR A 34 4.85 -11.14 4.89
CA THR A 34 4.91 -12.40 4.13
C THR A 34 5.42 -12.14 2.72
N LYS A 35 5.65 -13.21 1.95
CA LYS A 35 5.95 -13.07 0.51
C LYS A 35 4.84 -12.32 -0.24
N ASN A 36 3.59 -12.40 0.21
CA ASN A 36 2.50 -11.65 -0.42
C ASN A 36 2.64 -10.14 -0.20
N SER A 37 3.18 -9.69 0.94
CA SER A 37 3.45 -8.26 1.16
C SER A 37 4.32 -7.65 0.06
N PHE A 38 5.36 -8.37 -0.38
CA PHE A 38 6.19 -7.96 -1.51
C PHE A 38 5.44 -8.02 -2.83
N ARG A 39 4.65 -9.07 -3.07
CA ARG A 39 3.88 -9.24 -4.31
C ARG A 39 2.82 -8.16 -4.51
N TYR A 40 2.16 -7.73 -3.43
CA TYR A 40 1.23 -6.60 -3.48
C TYR A 40 1.94 -5.32 -3.88
N LEU A 41 3.04 -4.94 -3.22
CA LEU A 41 3.79 -3.75 -3.61
C LEU A 41 4.40 -3.87 -5.03
N HIS A 42 4.75 -5.09 -5.44
CA HIS A 42 5.26 -5.35 -6.78
C HIS A 42 4.22 -5.13 -7.89
N THR A 43 2.93 -5.06 -7.56
CA THR A 43 1.92 -4.75 -8.58
C THR A 43 2.17 -3.40 -9.22
N LEU A 44 2.67 -2.41 -8.47
CA LEU A 44 3.04 -1.07 -8.98
C LEU A 44 4.16 -1.10 -10.03
N HIS A 45 4.93 -2.19 -10.09
CA HIS A 45 5.92 -2.42 -11.15
C HIS A 45 5.34 -3.20 -12.33
N THR A 46 4.57 -4.26 -12.05
CA THR A 46 4.05 -5.15 -13.10
C THR A 46 2.86 -4.56 -13.85
N MET A 47 2.10 -3.71 -13.18
CA MET A 47 0.93 -3.00 -13.67
C MET A 47 1.19 -1.54 -13.28
N VAL A 48 1.64 -0.74 -14.25
CA VAL A 48 1.98 0.70 -14.16
C VAL A 48 1.44 1.40 -12.91
N PRO A 49 2.23 2.25 -12.22
CA PRO A 49 1.82 2.91 -10.98
C PRO A 49 0.39 3.43 -11.01
N ALA A 50 -0.40 3.01 -10.02
CA ALA A 50 -1.82 3.31 -9.92
C ALA A 50 -2.17 3.81 -8.51
N PRO A 51 -3.10 4.77 -8.38
CA PRO A 51 -3.55 5.26 -7.07
C PRO A 51 -4.41 4.23 -6.31
N GLU A 52 -4.93 3.21 -7.00
CA GLU A 52 -5.72 2.14 -6.43
C GLU A 52 -5.15 0.76 -6.83
N PRO A 53 -5.14 -0.24 -5.93
CA PRO A 53 -5.58 -0.15 -4.53
C PRO A 53 -4.69 0.78 -3.69
N ASN A 54 -5.28 1.45 -2.71
CA ASN A 54 -4.56 2.30 -1.75
C ASN A 54 -3.70 1.46 -0.79
N LEU A 55 -2.47 1.12 -1.20
CA LEU A 55 -1.58 0.26 -0.43
C LEU A 55 -0.98 1.00 0.79
N THR A 56 -1.36 0.58 2.00
CA THR A 56 -0.91 1.20 3.24
C THR A 56 0.01 0.27 4.01
N ILE A 57 1.25 0.70 4.28
CA ILE A 57 2.21 -0.06 5.07
C ILE A 57 2.03 0.29 6.55
N LEU A 58 1.78 -0.73 7.39
CA LEU A 58 1.86 -0.57 8.84
C LEU A 58 3.32 -0.66 9.27
N TRP A 59 3.93 0.51 9.41
CA TRP A 59 5.34 0.65 9.72
C TRP A 59 5.66 0.32 11.18
N SER A 60 6.79 -0.37 11.41
CA SER A 60 7.39 -0.58 12.72
C SER A 60 8.91 -0.58 12.57
N GLU A 61 9.62 -0.07 13.58
CA GLU A 61 11.08 -0.12 13.63
C GLU A 61 11.61 -1.57 13.56
N ALA A 62 10.86 -2.51 14.13
CA ALA A 62 11.20 -3.94 14.18
C ALA A 62 10.90 -4.70 12.87
N LEU A 63 10.40 -4.03 11.82
CA LEU A 63 10.17 -4.69 10.53
C LEU A 63 11.48 -5.25 9.94
N PRO A 64 11.41 -6.37 9.20
CA PRO A 64 12.57 -6.91 8.48
C PRO A 64 13.21 -5.84 7.58
N ILE A 65 14.53 -5.67 7.70
CA ILE A 65 15.26 -4.63 6.95
C ILE A 65 15.09 -4.74 5.43
N ALA A 66 14.97 -5.97 4.92
CA ALA A 66 14.72 -6.22 3.51
C ALA A 66 13.36 -5.68 3.04
N PHE A 67 12.31 -5.82 3.86
CA PHE A 67 10.99 -5.27 3.55
C PHE A 67 11.00 -3.74 3.62
N LYS A 68 11.62 -3.16 4.64
CA LYS A 68 11.77 -1.70 4.78
C LYS A 68 12.43 -1.07 3.56
N LYS A 69 13.57 -1.62 3.12
CA LYS A 69 14.29 -1.14 1.93
C LYS A 69 13.49 -1.32 0.64
N TYR A 70 12.76 -2.42 0.51
CA TYR A 70 11.92 -2.65 -0.67
C TYR A 70 10.75 -1.66 -0.73
N ALA A 71 10.06 -1.44 0.39
CA ALA A 71 8.99 -0.45 0.49
C ALA A 71 9.48 0.98 0.17
N GLU A 72 10.63 1.37 0.73
CA GLU A 72 11.28 2.64 0.43
C GLU A 72 11.58 2.78 -1.07
N GLN A 73 12.17 1.74 -1.67
CA GLN A 73 12.47 1.75 -3.10
C GLN A 73 11.21 1.90 -3.96
N VAL A 74 10.13 1.19 -3.61
CA VAL A 74 8.84 1.31 -4.31
C VAL A 74 8.33 2.76 -4.20
N SER A 75 8.32 3.36 -3.01
CA SER A 75 7.93 4.76 -2.82
C SER A 75 8.76 5.78 -3.61
N ILE A 76 10.03 5.49 -3.91
CA ILE A 76 10.89 6.40 -4.68
C ILE A 76 10.57 6.37 -6.18
N VAL A 77 10.16 5.22 -6.71
CA VAL A 77 10.09 4.99 -8.17
C VAL A 77 8.69 4.97 -8.73
N THR A 78 7.66 5.05 -7.89
CA THR A 78 6.24 5.03 -8.27
C THR A 78 5.55 6.26 -7.72
#